data_AF-A0A2W4LZ39-F1
#
_entry.id   AF-A0A2W4LZ39-F1
#
_cell.length_a   1.000
_cell.length_b   1.000
_cell.length_c   1.000
_cell.angle_alpha   90.00
_cell.angle_beta   90.00
_cell.angle_gamma   90.00
#
_symmetry.space_group_name_H-M   'P 1'
#
loop_
_entity.id
_entity.type
_entity.pdbx_description
1 polymer ?
#
loop_
_entity_poly.entity_id
_entity_poly.type
_entity_poly.pdbx_seq_one_letter_code
_entity_poly.pdbx_strand_id
1 'polypeptide(L)'
;MRGTLVAAAIISVDELTRQLCELGVRAGGVLLVHCAFSRVRPVERGPEGLIEALQAAVGPGGTLVMPSMTDDDDQPFDPRTTPCRHLGVVADTFRQLPGVLRSDSPHAFAARGPHAARITEPHPLEVPHGLDSPVGRVYELDGQVLLLGVGHNANTTIHLAELLAGVRYRRRKQVAVLRDGRLTRVEYGENDHCCQNFRLADTWLEAEGLQRRGRVGYAEARLIRSRDIVSVVVERLRRNETVFLNPPGFAEECDEAWASLHQRARPYAPGPRPPTPSPPPAG
;
A
#
# COMPACT_ATOMS: atom_id res chain seq x y z
N MET A 1 -10.44 -37.08 24.55
CA MET A 1 -9.06 -36.58 24.68
C MET A 1 -9.09 -35.06 24.54
N ARG A 2 -8.98 -34.33 25.67
CA ARG A 2 -8.87 -32.87 25.63
C ARG A 2 -7.41 -32.55 25.32
N GLY A 3 -7.14 -32.12 24.07
CA GLY A 3 -5.81 -31.67 23.68
C GLY A 3 -5.42 -30.45 24.51
N THR A 4 -4.29 -30.54 25.21
CA THR A 4 -3.70 -29.42 25.92
C THR A 4 -3.36 -28.33 24.90
N LEU A 5 -4.12 -27.24 24.88
CA LEU A 5 -3.78 -26.03 24.15
C LEU A 5 -2.48 -25.48 24.76
N VAL A 6 -1.36 -25.69 24.07
CA VAL A 6 -0.11 -24.99 24.39
C VAL A 6 -0.34 -23.53 24.00
N ALA A 7 -0.32 -22.63 24.99
CA ALA A 7 -0.40 -21.20 24.72
C ALA A 7 0.80 -20.79 23.84
N ALA A 8 0.52 -20.09 22.73
CA ALA A 8 1.58 -19.60 21.86
C ALA A 8 2.52 -18.68 22.65
N ALA A 9 3.83 -18.90 22.53
CA ALA A 9 4.84 -18.09 23.21
C ALA A 9 4.80 -16.64 22.70
N ILE A 10 4.91 -15.67 23.60
CA ILE A 10 5.00 -14.25 23.22
C ILE A 10 6.34 -14.03 22.52
N ILE A 11 6.32 -13.53 21.29
CA ILE A 11 7.53 -13.20 20.52
C ILE A 11 8.03 -11.82 20.95
N SER A 12 9.33 -11.70 21.25
CA SER A 12 9.95 -10.42 21.65
C SER A 12 10.16 -9.48 20.47
N VAL A 13 10.32 -8.19 20.77
CA VAL A 13 10.64 -7.16 19.77
C VAL A 13 11.97 -7.48 19.04
N ASP A 14 12.99 -7.92 19.78
CA ASP A 14 14.30 -8.28 19.23
C ASP A 14 14.22 -9.46 18.25
N GLU A 15 13.42 -10.47 18.59
CA GLU A 15 13.23 -11.65 17.73
C GLU A 15 12.49 -11.29 16.44
N LEU A 16 11.45 -10.44 16.51
CA LEU A 16 10.80 -9.91 15.32
C LEU A 16 11.76 -9.10 14.44
N THR A 17 12.59 -8.26 15.07
CA THR A 17 13.60 -7.45 14.36
C THR A 17 14.59 -8.36 13.62
N ARG A 18 15.09 -9.40 14.29
CA ARG A 18 15.98 -10.41 13.69
C ARG A 18 15.33 -11.09 12.49
N GLN A 19 14.08 -11.56 12.64
CA GLN A 19 13.32 -12.21 11.56
C GLN A 19 13.11 -11.29 10.35
N LEU A 20 12.83 -10.00 10.57
CA LEU A 20 12.69 -9.00 9.51
C LEU A 20 14.01 -8.77 8.76
N CYS A 21 15.12 -8.65 9.49
CA CYS A 21 16.45 -8.52 8.91
C CYS A 21 16.82 -9.77 8.08
N GLU A 22 16.57 -10.97 8.61
CA GLU A 22 16.83 -12.25 7.91
C GLU A 22 15.96 -12.43 6.66
N LEU A 23 14.71 -11.96 6.69
CA LEU A 23 13.85 -11.91 5.51
C LEU A 23 14.42 -10.98 4.42
N GLY A 24 15.26 -10.02 4.81
CA GLY A 24 15.98 -9.12 3.90
C GLY A 24 15.46 -7.69 3.89
N VAL A 25 14.82 -7.22 4.96
CA VAL A 25 14.50 -5.80 5.14
C VAL A 25 15.80 -4.99 5.12
N ARG A 26 15.85 -3.96 4.27
CA ARG A 26 17.03 -3.12 4.08
C ARG A 26 17.08 -2.02 5.13
N ALA A 27 18.11 -2.05 5.98
CA ALA A 27 18.46 -0.91 6.82
C ALA A 27 18.73 0.33 5.94
N GLY A 28 18.22 1.50 6.37
CA GLY A 28 18.28 2.74 5.59
C GLY A 28 17.28 2.82 4.43
N GLY A 29 16.52 1.75 4.14
CA GLY A 29 15.58 1.70 3.03
C GLY A 29 14.19 2.27 3.36
N VAL A 30 13.34 2.33 2.33
CA VAL A 30 11.89 2.58 2.48
C VAL A 30 11.17 1.24 2.53
N LEU A 31 10.29 1.04 3.52
CA LEU A 31 9.50 -0.18 3.69
C LEU A 31 8.01 0.15 3.78
N LEU A 32 7.23 -0.25 2.77
CA LEU A 32 5.77 -0.23 2.79
C LEU A 32 5.26 -1.55 3.38
N VAL A 33 4.44 -1.48 4.43
CA VAL A 33 3.94 -2.67 5.15
C VAL A 33 2.42 -2.76 5.06
N HIS A 34 1.95 -3.92 4.61
CA HIS A 34 0.55 -4.36 4.75
C HIS A 34 0.52 -5.51 5.77
N CYS A 35 -0.32 -5.42 6.80
CA CYS A 35 -0.23 -6.32 7.94
C CYS A 35 -1.60 -6.79 8.47
N ALA A 36 -1.75 -8.10 8.68
CA ALA A 36 -2.82 -8.68 9.48
C ALA A 36 -2.27 -9.12 10.85
N PHE A 37 -2.34 -8.24 11.84
CA PHE A 37 -1.77 -8.48 13.18
C PHE A 37 -2.29 -9.76 13.87
N SER A 38 -3.52 -10.17 13.56
CA SER A 38 -4.12 -11.41 14.05
C SER A 38 -3.34 -12.67 13.65
N ARG A 39 -2.53 -12.59 12.59
CA ARG A 39 -1.63 -13.66 12.10
C ARG A 39 -0.22 -13.57 12.70
N VAL A 40 0.19 -12.39 13.18
CA VAL A 40 1.54 -12.16 13.74
C VAL A 40 1.59 -12.47 15.23
N ARG A 41 0.50 -12.17 15.97
CA ARG A 41 0.39 -12.28 17.42
C ARG A 41 0.53 -13.72 17.96
N PRO A 42 0.89 -13.91 19.25
CA PRO A 42 1.19 -12.89 20.27
C PRO A 42 2.58 -12.25 20.15
N VAL A 43 2.64 -10.93 20.38
CA VAL A 43 3.85 -10.09 20.30
C VAL A 43 3.99 -9.31 21.62
N GLU A 44 5.22 -9.23 22.14
CA GLU A 44 5.58 -8.36 23.26
C GLU A 44 5.14 -6.93 22.97
N ARG A 45 4.46 -6.26 23.93
CA ARG A 45 3.86 -4.92 23.74
C ARG A 45 2.82 -4.82 22.61
N GLY A 46 2.29 -5.94 22.12
CA GLY A 46 1.18 -5.95 21.17
C GLY A 46 1.54 -5.29 19.82
N PRO A 47 0.61 -4.52 19.21
CA PRO A 47 0.85 -3.84 17.93
C PRO A 47 2.04 -2.88 17.96
N GLU A 48 2.26 -2.19 19.08
CA GLU A 48 3.37 -1.24 19.23
C GLU A 48 4.73 -1.95 19.17
N GLY A 49 4.85 -3.14 19.76
CA GLY A 49 6.08 -3.93 19.67
C GLY A 49 6.40 -4.39 18.24
N LEU A 50 5.38 -4.69 17.43
CA LEU A 50 5.59 -4.97 16.01
C LEU A 50 6.05 -3.72 15.25
N ILE A 51 5.47 -2.54 15.52
CA ILE A 51 5.89 -1.28 14.90
C ILE A 51 7.34 -0.96 15.28
N GLU A 52 7.70 -1.14 16.54
CA GLU A 52 9.07 -0.95 17.02
C GLU A 52 10.05 -1.89 16.32
N ALA A 53 9.71 -3.17 16.17
CA ALA A 53 10.55 -4.13 15.44
C ALA A 53 10.74 -3.74 13.97
N LEU A 54 9.68 -3.26 13.30
CA LEU A 54 9.75 -2.75 11.93
C LEU A 54 10.65 -1.51 11.83
N GLN A 55 10.53 -0.58 12.79
CA GLN A 55 11.38 0.61 12.86
C GLN A 55 12.85 0.27 13.15
N ALA A 56 13.10 -0.69 14.04
CA ALA A 56 14.44 -1.18 14.34
C ALA A 56 15.07 -1.84 13.11
N ALA A 57 14.31 -2.65 12.35
CA ALA A 57 14.80 -3.34 11.16
C ALA A 57 15.18 -2.37 10.01
N VAL A 58 14.41 -1.30 9.79
CA VAL A 58 14.78 -0.26 8.80
C VAL A 58 15.83 0.72 9.35
N GLY A 59 15.98 0.82 10.67
CA GLY A 59 16.97 1.68 11.32
C GLY A 59 16.69 3.19 11.19
N PRO A 60 17.54 4.04 11.78
CA PRO A 60 17.32 5.49 11.85
C PRO A 60 17.39 6.21 10.50
N GLY A 61 18.10 5.62 9.52
CA GLY A 61 18.12 6.13 8.15
C GLY A 61 16.93 5.66 7.29
N GLY A 62 16.14 4.70 7.78
CA GLY A 62 15.04 4.10 7.04
C GLY A 62 13.73 4.85 7.19
N THR A 63 12.78 4.57 6.29
CA THR A 63 11.42 5.13 6.33
C THR A 63 10.38 4.02 6.30
N LEU A 64 9.59 3.92 7.37
CA LEU A 64 8.46 2.99 7.46
C LEU A 64 7.21 3.65 6.91
N VAL A 65 6.44 2.93 6.10
CA VAL A 65 5.21 3.40 5.44
C VAL A 65 4.11 2.36 5.64
N MET A 66 2.87 2.80 5.89
CA MET A 66 1.69 1.93 5.94
C MET A 66 0.50 2.62 5.26
N PRO A 67 -0.41 1.86 4.62
CA PRO A 67 -1.69 2.41 4.21
C PRO A 67 -2.44 2.93 5.45
N SER A 68 -3.18 4.01 5.28
CA SER A 68 -3.92 4.71 6.33
C SER A 68 -5.21 5.35 5.81
N MET A 69 -5.78 4.77 4.75
CA MET A 69 -7.03 5.20 4.11
C MET A 69 -8.27 4.94 4.97
N THR A 70 -9.37 5.57 4.60
CA THR A 70 -10.72 5.36 5.17
C THR A 70 -11.61 4.63 4.17
N ASP A 71 -12.59 3.88 4.67
CA ASP A 71 -13.64 3.19 3.90
C ASP A 71 -14.98 3.96 3.93
N ASP A 72 -14.94 5.23 4.34
CA ASP A 72 -16.08 6.12 4.41
C ASP A 72 -15.99 7.19 3.31
N ASP A 73 -16.65 6.92 2.19
CA ASP A 73 -16.71 7.81 1.03
C ASP A 73 -17.69 8.99 1.25
N ASP A 74 -18.54 8.96 2.29
CA ASP A 74 -19.56 9.98 2.56
C ASP A 74 -19.11 11.02 3.61
N GLN A 75 -18.03 10.78 4.34
CA GLN A 75 -17.47 11.72 5.32
C GLN A 75 -16.15 12.34 4.85
N PRO A 76 -15.89 13.62 5.17
CA PRO A 76 -14.62 14.24 4.87
C PRO A 76 -13.50 13.57 5.68
N PHE A 77 -12.39 13.29 5.00
CA PHE A 77 -11.17 12.81 5.64
C PHE A 77 -10.44 13.96 6.35
N ASP A 78 -10.01 13.73 7.59
CA ASP A 78 -9.06 14.56 8.33
C ASP A 78 -7.83 13.70 8.67
N PRO A 79 -6.63 14.03 8.16
CA PRO A 79 -5.42 13.25 8.43
C PRO A 79 -5.10 13.11 9.92
N ARG A 80 -5.54 14.06 10.76
CA ARG A 80 -5.27 14.06 12.20
C ARG A 80 -6.20 13.14 12.97
N THR A 81 -7.47 13.03 12.57
CA THR A 81 -8.52 12.43 13.41
C THR A 81 -9.19 11.20 12.80
N THR A 82 -9.29 11.09 11.48
CA THR A 82 -10.00 9.99 10.81
C THR A 82 -9.30 8.65 11.07
N PRO A 83 -9.97 7.64 11.65
CA PRO A 83 -9.38 6.32 11.88
C PRO A 83 -9.19 5.51 10.59
N CYS A 84 -8.36 4.47 10.63
CA CYS A 84 -8.17 3.53 9.52
C CYS A 84 -8.27 2.06 10.01
N ARG A 85 -9.23 1.80 10.91
CA ARG A 85 -9.33 0.52 11.65
C ARG A 85 -9.55 -0.70 10.74
N HIS A 86 -10.21 -0.52 9.60
CA HIS A 86 -10.45 -1.61 8.63
C HIS A 86 -9.15 -2.17 8.03
N LEU A 87 -8.08 -1.38 7.94
CA LEU A 87 -6.75 -1.82 7.49
C LEU A 87 -6.01 -2.67 8.54
N GLY A 88 -6.52 -2.71 9.77
CA GLY A 88 -5.93 -3.43 10.89
C GLY A 88 -5.34 -2.52 11.96
N VAL A 89 -5.27 -3.07 13.18
CA VAL A 89 -4.85 -2.33 14.38
C VAL A 89 -3.45 -1.73 14.27
N VAL A 90 -2.52 -2.39 13.57
CA VAL A 90 -1.13 -1.91 13.43
C VAL A 90 -1.07 -0.61 12.61
N ALA A 91 -1.82 -0.52 11.51
CA ALA A 91 -1.90 0.69 10.69
C ALA A 91 -2.54 1.86 11.47
N ASP A 92 -3.64 1.58 12.19
CA ASP A 92 -4.34 2.60 12.99
C ASP A 92 -3.52 3.07 14.21
N THR A 93 -2.74 2.18 14.84
CA THR A 93 -1.78 2.54 15.89
C THR A 93 -0.62 3.35 15.31
N PHE A 94 -0.05 2.92 14.18
CA PHE A 94 1.11 3.59 13.58
C PHE A 94 0.83 5.06 13.26
N ARG A 95 -0.31 5.39 12.63
CA ARG A 95 -0.65 6.79 12.28
C ARG A 95 -0.76 7.74 13.49
N GLN A 96 -0.90 7.21 14.71
CA GLN A 96 -1.05 8.00 15.93
C GLN A 96 0.27 8.25 16.66
N LEU A 97 1.36 7.58 16.26
CA LEU A 97 2.64 7.72 16.95
C LEU A 97 3.30 9.09 16.67
N PRO A 98 4.03 9.66 17.64
CA PRO A 98 4.79 10.88 17.43
C PRO A 98 5.78 10.77 16.26
N GLY A 99 5.84 11.81 15.44
CA GLY A 99 6.74 11.90 14.28
C GLY A 99 6.28 11.10 13.05
N VAL A 100 5.08 10.51 13.08
CA VAL A 100 4.46 9.91 11.89
C VAL A 100 3.69 11.00 11.13
N LEU A 101 4.01 11.15 9.85
CA LEU A 101 3.27 12.01 8.92
C LEU A 101 2.18 11.19 8.23
N ARG A 102 1.11 11.86 7.81
CA ARG A 102 0.00 11.22 7.08
C ARG A 102 -0.44 12.12 5.95
N SER A 103 -0.59 11.55 4.75
CA SER A 103 -1.02 12.30 3.58
C SER A 103 -2.46 12.82 3.71
N ASP A 104 -2.73 14.02 3.21
CA ASP A 104 -4.06 14.63 3.21
C ASP A 104 -4.91 14.15 2.01
N SER A 105 -5.44 12.93 2.12
CA SER A 105 -6.30 12.29 1.11
C SER A 105 -7.11 11.16 1.77
N PRO A 106 -8.38 10.92 1.37
CA PRO A 106 -9.13 9.74 1.84
C PRO A 106 -8.42 8.41 1.61
N HIS A 107 -7.52 8.36 0.62
CA HIS A 107 -6.69 7.19 0.28
C HIS A 107 -5.37 7.13 1.06
N ALA A 108 -5.30 7.81 2.21
CA ALA A 108 -4.06 8.16 2.87
C ALA A 108 -3.05 7.03 3.11
N PHE A 109 -1.78 7.43 3.21
CA PHE A 109 -0.71 6.62 3.80
C PHE A 109 -0.08 7.38 4.95
N ALA A 110 0.43 6.64 5.93
CA ALA A 110 1.23 7.15 7.02
C ALA A 110 2.70 6.78 6.80
N ALA A 111 3.64 7.65 7.16
CA ALA A 111 5.07 7.40 7.03
C ALA A 111 5.89 8.02 8.17
N ARG A 112 6.99 7.37 8.55
CA ARG A 112 7.96 7.88 9.54
C ARG A 112 9.38 7.53 9.16
N GLY A 113 10.24 8.54 9.11
CA GLY A 113 11.63 8.45 8.70
C GLY A 113 12.05 9.60 7.78
N PRO A 114 13.31 9.64 7.30
CA PRO A 114 13.84 10.76 6.52
C PRO A 114 13.08 11.08 5.22
N HIS A 115 12.38 10.11 4.64
CA HIS A 115 11.60 10.30 3.42
C HIS A 115 10.09 10.51 3.65
N ALA A 116 9.62 10.56 4.92
CA ALA A 116 8.19 10.61 5.23
C ALA A 116 7.47 11.77 4.53
N ALA A 117 8.00 13.00 4.62
CA ALA A 117 7.38 14.18 4.03
C ALA A 117 7.31 14.08 2.50
N ARG A 118 8.39 13.59 1.86
CA ARG A 118 8.38 13.31 0.42
C ARG A 118 7.27 12.32 0.10
N ILE A 119 7.17 11.20 0.83
CA ILE A 119 6.22 10.12 0.56
C ILE A 119 4.77 10.56 0.73
N THR A 120 4.46 11.35 1.75
CA THR A 120 3.07 11.70 2.07
C THR A 120 2.51 12.87 1.26
N GLU A 121 3.35 13.69 0.61
CA GLU A 121 2.89 14.93 -0.02
C GLU A 121 3.53 15.23 -1.39
N PRO A 122 2.75 15.77 -2.35
CA PRO A 122 1.28 15.75 -2.42
C PRO A 122 0.69 14.34 -2.57
N HIS A 123 -0.60 14.16 -2.25
CA HIS A 123 -1.34 12.93 -2.53
C HIS A 123 -2.65 13.26 -3.28
N PRO A 124 -2.67 13.13 -4.62
CA PRO A 124 -3.85 13.40 -5.42
C PRO A 124 -5.03 12.50 -5.07
N LEU A 125 -6.22 13.10 -4.99
CA LEU A 125 -7.48 12.39 -4.72
C LEU A 125 -7.92 11.54 -5.91
N GLU A 126 -7.89 12.10 -7.13
CA GLU A 126 -8.46 11.44 -8.32
C GLU A 126 -7.58 10.30 -8.88
N VAL A 127 -6.32 10.23 -8.47
CA VAL A 127 -5.38 9.16 -8.85
C VAL A 127 -4.68 8.63 -7.59
N PRO A 128 -5.42 7.88 -6.74
CA PRO A 128 -4.96 7.47 -5.40
C PRO A 128 -3.63 6.72 -5.40
N HIS A 129 -3.34 5.98 -6.46
CA HIS A 129 -2.20 5.07 -6.55
C HIS A 129 -1.29 5.37 -7.74
N GLY A 130 -1.28 6.62 -8.23
CA GLY A 130 -0.39 7.08 -9.32
C GLY A 130 1.07 7.30 -8.90
N LEU A 131 1.90 7.80 -9.81
CA LEU A 131 3.31 8.15 -9.50
C LEU A 131 3.42 9.24 -8.43
N ASP A 132 2.51 10.22 -8.47
CA ASP A 132 2.41 11.28 -7.46
C ASP A 132 1.67 10.86 -6.19
N SER A 133 1.50 9.55 -5.94
CA SER A 133 0.95 9.01 -4.68
C SER A 133 2.05 8.51 -3.74
N PRO A 134 1.75 8.18 -2.47
CA PRO A 134 2.71 7.55 -1.58
C PRO A 134 3.27 6.24 -2.10
N VAL A 135 2.46 5.39 -2.75
CA VAL A 135 2.95 4.13 -3.33
C VAL A 135 3.84 4.38 -4.55
N GLY A 136 3.53 5.41 -5.35
CA GLY A 136 4.40 5.88 -6.43
C GLY A 136 5.78 6.31 -5.94
N ARG A 137 5.84 7.00 -4.81
CA ARG A 137 7.11 7.44 -4.21
C ARG A 137 7.90 6.32 -3.54
N VAL A 138 7.22 5.33 -2.96
CA VAL A 138 7.89 4.09 -2.51
C VAL A 138 8.57 3.41 -3.70
N TYR A 139 7.91 3.34 -4.86
CA TYR A 139 8.49 2.83 -6.10
C TYR A 139 9.70 3.67 -6.58
N GLU A 140 9.58 4.99 -6.61
CA GLU A 140 10.67 5.89 -7.02
C GLU A 140 11.91 5.74 -6.14
N LEU A 141 11.72 5.58 -4.83
CA LEU A 141 12.77 5.45 -3.82
C LEU A 141 13.39 4.03 -3.75
N ASP A 142 13.07 3.13 -4.70
CA ASP A 142 13.46 1.71 -4.69
C ASP A 142 13.11 0.99 -3.36
N GLY A 143 11.94 1.35 -2.81
CA GLY A 143 11.45 0.78 -1.56
C GLY A 143 11.06 -0.69 -1.68
N GLN A 144 10.94 -1.34 -0.53
CA GLN A 144 10.43 -2.70 -0.38
C GLN A 144 8.97 -2.70 0.08
N VAL A 145 8.22 -3.70 -0.34
CA VAL A 145 6.85 -3.99 0.10
C VAL A 145 6.89 -5.27 0.92
N LEU A 146 6.40 -5.20 2.16
CA LEU A 146 6.23 -6.31 3.07
C LEU A 146 4.74 -6.64 3.20
N LEU A 147 4.38 -7.85 2.78
CA LEU A 147 3.06 -8.44 3.01
C LEU A 147 3.17 -9.37 4.23
N LEU A 148 2.67 -8.92 5.38
CA LEU A 148 2.81 -9.60 6.66
C LEU A 148 1.48 -10.21 7.11
N GLY A 149 1.32 -11.52 6.91
CA GLY A 149 0.07 -12.23 7.20
C GLY A 149 -1.06 -11.91 6.23
N VAL A 150 -0.75 -11.27 5.10
CA VAL A 150 -1.68 -10.94 4.01
C VAL A 150 -1.11 -11.40 2.66
N GLY A 151 -1.99 -11.57 1.67
CA GLY A 151 -1.61 -11.89 0.29
C GLY A 151 -1.49 -10.65 -0.58
N HIS A 152 -1.24 -10.87 -1.88
CA HIS A 152 -1.15 -9.79 -2.87
C HIS A 152 -2.46 -9.04 -3.09
N ASN A 153 -3.61 -9.57 -2.67
CA ASN A 153 -4.88 -8.84 -2.66
C ASN A 153 -4.84 -7.57 -1.81
N ALA A 154 -3.90 -7.43 -0.88
CA ALA A 154 -3.67 -6.21 -0.11
C ALA A 154 -2.55 -5.32 -0.68
N ASN A 155 -1.87 -5.74 -1.76
CA ASN A 155 -0.66 -5.07 -2.25
C ASN A 155 -1.01 -3.88 -3.15
N THR A 156 -1.06 -2.68 -2.56
CA THR A 156 -1.42 -1.44 -3.27
C THR A 156 -0.44 -1.05 -4.37
N THR A 157 0.79 -1.60 -4.38
CA THR A 157 1.75 -1.37 -5.49
C THR A 157 1.26 -1.96 -6.81
N ILE A 158 0.36 -2.95 -6.77
CA ILE A 158 -0.23 -3.51 -7.99
C ILE A 158 -1.15 -2.49 -8.68
N HIS A 159 -1.90 -1.68 -7.93
CA HIS A 159 -2.70 -0.59 -8.52
C HIS A 159 -1.85 0.48 -9.20
N LEU A 160 -0.65 0.77 -8.67
CA LEU A 160 0.33 1.61 -9.38
C LEU A 160 0.75 0.98 -10.70
N ALA A 161 1.04 -0.33 -10.70
CA ALA A 161 1.42 -1.06 -11.90
C ALA A 161 0.30 -1.07 -12.97
N GLU A 162 -0.96 -1.15 -12.55
CA GLU A 162 -2.12 -1.01 -13.45
C GLU A 162 -2.15 0.33 -14.17
N LEU A 163 -1.97 1.43 -13.43
CA LEU A 163 -1.90 2.77 -14.02
C LEU A 163 -0.71 2.91 -14.97
N LEU A 164 0.47 2.38 -14.61
CA LEU A 164 1.67 2.41 -15.45
C LEU A 164 1.58 1.51 -16.69
N ALA A 165 0.77 0.45 -16.62
CA ALA A 165 0.46 -0.40 -17.78
C ALA A 165 -0.54 0.27 -18.74
N GLY A 166 -1.25 1.30 -18.28
CA GLY A 166 -2.26 2.00 -19.06
C GLY A 166 -3.56 1.22 -19.18
N VAL A 167 -3.93 0.41 -18.17
CA VAL A 167 -5.21 -0.31 -18.17
C VAL A 167 -6.37 0.66 -18.35
N ARG A 168 -7.42 0.24 -19.06
CA ARG A 168 -8.51 1.13 -19.46
C ARG A 168 -9.72 1.16 -18.52
N TYR A 169 -9.94 0.11 -17.72
CA TYR A 169 -11.12 0.04 -16.84
C TYR A 169 -11.04 1.12 -15.76
N ARG A 170 -12.16 1.82 -15.55
CA ARG A 170 -12.31 2.86 -14.52
C ARG A 170 -13.69 2.73 -13.87
N ARG A 171 -13.73 2.22 -12.64
CA ARG A 171 -14.93 2.27 -11.81
C ARG A 171 -15.22 3.72 -11.45
N ARG A 172 -16.50 4.08 -11.39
CA ARG A 172 -16.91 5.39 -10.89
C ARG A 172 -16.85 5.36 -9.37
N LYS A 173 -16.11 6.29 -8.81
CA LYS A 173 -15.94 6.46 -7.37
C LYS A 173 -16.34 7.89 -7.01
N GLN A 174 -16.72 8.08 -5.76
CA GLN A 174 -17.00 9.39 -5.22
C GLN A 174 -16.44 9.47 -3.81
N VAL A 175 -16.01 10.65 -3.39
CA VAL A 175 -15.63 10.93 -2.00
C VAL A 175 -16.15 12.29 -1.58
N ALA A 176 -16.53 12.41 -0.31
CA ALA A 176 -16.87 13.67 0.29
C ALA A 176 -15.60 14.40 0.77
N VAL A 177 -15.47 15.68 0.43
CA VAL A 177 -14.35 16.54 0.85
C VAL A 177 -14.86 17.86 1.38
N LEU A 178 -14.10 18.50 2.26
CA LEU A 178 -14.36 19.86 2.71
C LEU A 178 -13.62 20.84 1.78
N ARG A 179 -14.37 21.65 1.02
CA ARG A 179 -13.83 22.75 0.20
C ARG A 179 -14.44 24.06 0.68
N ASP A 180 -13.61 25.01 1.09
CA ASP A 180 -14.04 26.31 1.62
C ASP A 180 -15.09 26.19 2.74
N GLY A 181 -14.92 25.20 3.63
CA GLY A 181 -15.84 24.92 4.74
C GLY A 181 -17.16 24.25 4.33
N ARG A 182 -17.32 23.83 3.06
CA ARG A 182 -18.52 23.15 2.55
C ARG A 182 -18.22 21.71 2.15
N LEU A 183 -19.09 20.80 2.56
CA LEU A 183 -19.06 19.41 2.11
C LEU A 183 -19.37 19.35 0.61
N THR A 184 -18.43 18.86 -0.18
CA THR A 184 -18.54 18.72 -1.63
C THR A 184 -18.26 17.27 -2.01
N ARG A 185 -19.10 16.68 -2.86
CA ARG A 185 -18.84 15.37 -3.45
C ARG A 185 -17.96 15.52 -4.69
N VAL A 186 -16.88 14.75 -4.74
CA VAL A 186 -15.95 14.70 -5.87
C VAL A 186 -16.04 13.32 -6.49
N GLU A 187 -16.46 13.26 -7.75
CA GLU A 187 -16.51 12.03 -8.54
C GLU A 187 -15.23 11.87 -9.36
N TYR A 188 -14.71 10.65 -9.44
CA TYR A 188 -13.53 10.31 -10.25
C TYR A 188 -13.61 8.86 -10.75
N GLY A 189 -12.72 8.53 -11.68
CA GLY A 189 -12.59 7.18 -12.22
C GLY A 189 -11.35 6.48 -11.66
N GLU A 190 -11.50 5.30 -11.07
CA GLU A 190 -10.40 4.55 -10.44
C GLU A 190 -10.21 3.18 -11.10
N ASN A 191 -8.96 2.72 -11.24
CA ASN A 191 -8.63 1.34 -11.66
C ASN A 191 -8.89 0.33 -10.53
N ASP A 192 -10.10 0.34 -9.99
CA ASP A 192 -10.53 -0.49 -8.87
C ASP A 192 -11.36 -1.69 -9.32
N HIS A 193 -11.34 -2.74 -8.51
CA HIS A 193 -12.05 -4.01 -8.69
C HIS A 193 -11.85 -4.87 -7.42
N CYS A 194 -12.39 -6.09 -7.32
CA CYS A 194 -12.32 -6.87 -6.07
C CYS A 194 -10.92 -7.36 -5.62
N CYS A 195 -9.87 -7.14 -6.42
CA CYS A 195 -8.46 -7.42 -6.12
C CYS A 195 -8.10 -8.89 -5.82
N GLN A 196 -9.04 -9.82 -5.93
CA GLN A 196 -8.78 -11.24 -5.62
C GLN A 196 -7.72 -11.86 -6.54
N ASN A 197 -7.71 -11.49 -7.83
CA ASN A 197 -6.73 -12.01 -8.79
C ASN A 197 -5.36 -11.34 -8.69
N PHE A 198 -5.14 -10.37 -7.80
CA PHE A 198 -3.78 -9.96 -7.45
C PHE A 198 -2.96 -11.12 -6.90
N ARG A 199 -3.59 -12.18 -6.37
CA ARG A 199 -2.92 -13.44 -6.01
C ARG A 199 -2.08 -14.04 -7.15
N LEU A 200 -2.39 -13.76 -8.42
CA LEU A 200 -1.60 -14.23 -9.56
C LEU A 200 -0.17 -13.69 -9.55
N ALA A 201 0.04 -12.49 -8.99
CA ALA A 201 1.36 -11.88 -8.85
C ALA A 201 2.28 -12.72 -7.95
N ASP A 202 1.74 -13.49 -7.00
CA ASP A 202 2.51 -14.37 -6.13
C ASP A 202 3.30 -15.41 -6.96
N THR A 203 2.63 -16.08 -7.90
CA THR A 203 3.26 -17.07 -8.80
C THR A 203 4.21 -16.41 -9.80
N TRP A 204 3.88 -15.21 -10.31
CA TRP A 204 4.75 -14.51 -11.27
C TRP A 204 6.08 -14.08 -10.63
N LEU A 205 6.02 -13.49 -9.43
CA LEU A 205 7.21 -13.04 -8.70
C LEU A 205 8.04 -14.23 -8.18
N GLU A 206 7.40 -15.33 -7.80
CA GLU A 206 8.07 -16.56 -7.39
C GLU A 206 8.81 -17.23 -8.56
N ALA A 207 8.19 -17.28 -9.75
CA ALA A 207 8.83 -17.85 -10.94
C ALA A 207 10.10 -17.08 -11.37
N GLU A 208 10.16 -15.77 -11.09
CA GLU A 208 11.32 -14.93 -11.39
C GLU A 208 12.32 -14.82 -10.22
N GLY A 209 12.04 -15.48 -9.08
CA GLY A 209 12.91 -15.44 -7.89
C GLY A 209 12.98 -14.07 -7.21
N LEU A 210 11.99 -13.20 -7.45
CA LEU A 210 11.98 -11.81 -6.99
C LEU A 210 11.28 -11.62 -5.63
N GLN A 211 10.52 -12.62 -5.18
CA GLN A 211 9.84 -12.61 -3.89
C GLN A 211 10.56 -13.45 -2.84
N ARG A 212 10.96 -12.82 -1.73
CA ARG A 212 11.46 -13.54 -0.55
C ARG A 212 10.28 -13.95 0.33
N ARG A 213 10.34 -15.17 0.88
CA ARG A 213 9.37 -15.69 1.84
C ARG A 213 10.05 -16.08 3.14
N GLY A 214 9.34 -15.90 4.25
CA GLY A 214 9.80 -16.31 5.57
C GLY A 214 8.69 -16.21 6.60
N ARG A 215 9.05 -16.33 7.88
CA ARG A 215 8.14 -16.08 9.00
C ARG A 215 8.59 -14.84 9.76
N VAL A 216 7.62 -14.02 10.14
CA VAL A 216 7.79 -12.91 11.08
C VAL A 216 6.69 -13.02 12.13
N GLY A 217 7.08 -13.22 13.39
CA GLY A 217 6.22 -13.77 14.43
C GLY A 217 5.64 -15.10 13.97
N TYR A 218 4.31 -15.23 14.08
CA TYR A 218 3.59 -16.41 13.62
C TYR A 218 3.10 -16.31 12.17
N ALA A 219 3.28 -15.15 11.52
CA ALA A 219 2.76 -14.90 10.19
C ALA A 219 3.72 -15.35 9.09
N GLU A 220 3.16 -15.82 7.98
CA GLU A 220 3.88 -15.84 6.71
C GLU A 220 4.15 -14.40 6.26
N ALA A 221 5.37 -14.15 5.82
CA ALA A 221 5.82 -12.87 5.33
C ALA A 221 6.35 -13.00 3.90
N ARG A 222 5.99 -12.05 3.05
CA ARG A 222 6.55 -11.87 1.70
C ARG A 222 7.22 -10.51 1.62
N LEU A 223 8.46 -10.47 1.13
CA LEU A 223 9.22 -9.23 0.94
C LEU A 223 9.68 -9.13 -0.51
N ILE A 224 9.29 -8.04 -1.16
CA ILE A 224 9.52 -7.80 -2.58
C ILE A 224 9.93 -6.35 -2.78
N ARG A 225 10.80 -6.04 -3.75
CA ARG A 225 11.05 -4.64 -4.12
C ARG A 225 9.86 -4.10 -4.90
N SER A 226 9.48 -2.86 -4.62
CA SER A 226 8.36 -2.19 -5.29
C SER A 226 8.56 -2.14 -6.81
N ARG A 227 9.80 -1.88 -7.27
CA ARG A 227 10.14 -1.88 -8.70
C ARG A 227 9.97 -3.23 -9.37
N ASP A 228 10.27 -4.32 -8.67
CA ASP A 228 10.13 -5.68 -9.19
C ASP A 228 8.65 -6.06 -9.32
N ILE A 229 7.80 -5.68 -8.35
CA ILE A 229 6.34 -5.81 -8.46
C ILE A 229 5.83 -5.08 -9.71
N VAL A 230 6.18 -3.79 -9.84
CA VAL A 230 5.71 -2.98 -10.97
C VAL A 230 6.19 -3.56 -12.30
N SER A 231 7.46 -3.95 -12.41
CA SER A 231 8.02 -4.51 -13.65
C SER A 231 7.26 -5.76 -14.11
N VAL A 232 7.13 -6.75 -13.22
CA VAL A 232 6.46 -8.03 -13.53
C VAL A 232 4.99 -7.81 -13.87
N VAL A 233 4.28 -7.02 -13.07
CA VAL A 233 2.84 -6.80 -13.27
C VAL A 233 2.56 -6.02 -14.54
N VAL A 234 3.33 -4.95 -14.83
CA VAL A 234 3.17 -4.16 -16.05
C VAL A 234 3.37 -5.03 -17.30
N GLU A 235 4.36 -5.92 -17.30
CA GLU A 235 4.58 -6.84 -18.42
C GLU A 235 3.35 -7.74 -18.68
N ARG A 236 2.74 -8.28 -17.63
CA ARG A 236 1.56 -9.15 -17.74
C ARG A 236 0.33 -8.37 -18.19
N LEU A 237 0.10 -7.19 -17.63
CA LEU A 237 -1.03 -6.33 -18.00
C LEU A 237 -0.95 -5.80 -19.44
N ARG A 238 0.25 -5.53 -19.96
CA ARG A 238 0.41 -5.15 -21.38
C ARG A 238 0.03 -6.27 -22.35
N ARG A 239 0.07 -7.54 -21.92
CA ARG A 239 -0.38 -8.69 -22.71
C ARG A 239 -1.87 -8.97 -22.55
N ASN A 240 -2.40 -8.77 -21.35
CA ASN A 240 -3.81 -8.92 -21.03
C ASN A 240 -4.18 -7.92 -19.94
N GLU A 241 -4.75 -6.78 -20.33
CA GLU A 241 -5.09 -5.70 -19.39
C GLU A 241 -6.14 -6.16 -18.36
N THR A 242 -6.96 -7.15 -18.70
CA THR A 242 -8.06 -7.65 -17.87
C THR A 242 -7.68 -8.87 -17.02
N VAL A 243 -6.41 -9.25 -16.95
CA VAL A 243 -5.96 -10.47 -16.22
C VAL A 243 -6.35 -10.49 -14.74
N PHE A 244 -6.55 -9.31 -14.13
CA PHE A 244 -6.99 -9.19 -12.74
C PHE A 244 -8.51 -9.10 -12.56
N LEU A 245 -9.28 -8.91 -13.65
CA LEU A 245 -10.73 -8.92 -13.56
C LEU A 245 -11.23 -10.37 -13.48
N ASN A 246 -12.10 -10.66 -12.52
CA ASN A 246 -12.83 -11.93 -12.53
C ASN A 246 -13.83 -11.98 -13.69
N PRO A 247 -14.26 -13.18 -14.11
CA PRO A 247 -15.31 -13.31 -15.11
C PRO A 247 -16.61 -12.59 -14.71
N PRO A 248 -17.41 -12.10 -15.67
CA PRO A 248 -18.67 -11.44 -15.37
C PRO A 248 -19.59 -12.26 -14.47
N GLY A 249 -20.24 -11.61 -13.50
CA GLY A 249 -21.15 -12.22 -12.52
C GLY A 249 -20.46 -12.83 -11.30
N PHE A 250 -19.13 -12.74 -11.19
CA PHE A 250 -18.38 -13.23 -10.03
C PHE A 250 -18.31 -12.22 -8.88
N ALA A 251 -18.09 -10.95 -9.19
CA ALA A 251 -17.99 -9.86 -8.22
C ALA A 251 -18.47 -8.54 -8.84
N GLU A 252 -19.27 -7.78 -8.11
CA GLU A 252 -19.86 -6.52 -8.57
C GLU A 252 -18.80 -5.52 -9.02
N GLU A 253 -17.70 -5.40 -8.28
CA GLU A 253 -16.63 -4.46 -8.62
C GLU A 253 -15.92 -4.84 -9.92
N CYS A 254 -15.78 -6.14 -10.21
CA CYS A 254 -15.26 -6.60 -11.50
C CYS A 254 -16.26 -6.36 -12.63
N ASP A 255 -17.56 -6.55 -12.40
CA ASP A 255 -18.60 -6.29 -13.39
C ASP A 255 -18.66 -4.81 -13.78
N GLU A 256 -18.54 -3.91 -12.82
CA GLU A 256 -18.42 -2.47 -13.06
C GLU A 256 -17.16 -2.11 -13.86
N ALA A 257 -16.02 -2.73 -13.52
CA ALA A 257 -14.79 -2.55 -14.28
C ALA A 257 -14.94 -3.03 -15.74
N TRP A 258 -15.55 -4.20 -15.97
CA TRP A 258 -15.88 -4.70 -17.32
C TRP A 258 -16.81 -3.75 -18.08
N ALA A 259 -17.85 -3.23 -17.42
CA ALA A 259 -18.79 -2.29 -18.02
C ALA A 259 -18.10 -0.98 -18.44
N SER A 260 -17.12 -0.52 -17.65
CA SER A 260 -16.39 0.72 -17.93
C SER A 260 -15.53 0.65 -19.21
N LEU A 261 -15.03 -0.53 -19.60
CA LEU A 261 -14.22 -0.71 -20.81
C LEU A 261 -14.98 -0.41 -22.11
N HIS A 262 -16.31 -0.53 -22.08
CA HIS A 262 -17.20 -0.33 -23.22
C HIS A 262 -17.73 1.11 -23.31
N GLN A 263 -17.53 1.92 -22.26
CA GLN A 263 -17.85 3.33 -22.25
C GLN A 263 -16.67 4.10 -22.87
N ARG A 264 -16.92 5.01 -23.82
CA ARG A 264 -15.85 5.87 -24.38
C ARG A 264 -15.21 6.65 -23.22
N ALA A 265 -14.01 6.26 -22.81
CA ALA A 265 -13.27 6.96 -21.78
C ALA A 265 -13.01 8.41 -22.22
N ARG A 266 -13.25 9.39 -21.33
CA ARG A 266 -12.56 10.68 -21.43
C ARG A 266 -11.06 10.38 -21.23
N PRO A 267 -10.16 10.76 -22.15
CA PRO A 267 -8.75 10.45 -21.99
C PRO A 267 -8.22 11.10 -20.71
N TYR A 268 -7.46 10.32 -19.94
CA TYR A 268 -6.62 10.81 -18.86
C TYR A 268 -5.60 11.79 -19.45
N ALA A 269 -5.66 13.06 -19.04
CA ALA A 269 -4.61 14.02 -19.30
C ALA A 269 -3.57 13.87 -18.17
N PRO A 270 -2.31 13.48 -18.44
CA PRO A 270 -1.28 13.56 -17.43
C PRO A 270 -1.20 15.00 -16.92
N GLY A 271 -1.16 15.17 -15.60
CA GLY A 271 -1.00 16.48 -14.97
C GLY A 271 0.24 17.21 -15.51
N PRO A 272 0.31 18.55 -15.37
CA PRO A 272 1.46 19.32 -15.81
C PRO A 272 2.73 18.75 -15.19
N ARG A 273 3.77 18.53 -16.01
CA ARG A 273 5.08 18.11 -15.52
C ARG A 273 5.54 19.09 -14.45
N PRO A 274 6.10 18.63 -13.31
CA PRO A 274 6.69 19.53 -12.35
C PRO A 274 7.75 20.40 -13.02
N PRO A 275 7.90 21.67 -12.61
CA PRO A 275 8.92 22.55 -13.16
C PRO A 275 10.30 21.91 -12.96
N THR A 276 11.11 21.91 -14.02
CA THR A 276 12.51 21.51 -13.93
C THR A 276 13.21 22.35 -12.87
N PRO A 277 13.94 21.76 -11.93
CA PRO A 277 14.67 22.52 -10.92
C PRO A 277 15.66 23.46 -11.63
N SER A 278 15.64 24.74 -11.22
CA SER A 278 16.59 25.73 -11.71
C SER A 278 18.02 25.25 -11.43
N PRO A 279 18.96 25.43 -12.38
CA PRO A 279 20.36 25.11 -12.13
C PRO A 279 20.87 25.91 -10.92
N PRO A 280 21.77 25.34 -10.11
CA PRO A 280 22.37 26.06 -9.00
C PRO A 280 23.06 27.33 -9.50
N PRO A 281 23.10 28.41 -8.69
CA PRO A 281 23.78 29.64 -9.06
C PRO A 281 25.23 29.34 -9.41
N ALA A 282 25.70 29.87 -10.54
CA ALA A 282 27.11 29.90 -10.86
C ALA A 282 27.81 30.76 -9.78
N GLY A 283 28.78 30.14 -9.09
CA GLY A 283 29.65 30.84 -8.15
C GLY A 283 30.55 31.87 -8.82
#